data_AF-A0A8J2LRG7-F1
#
_entry.id   AF-A0A8J2LRG7-F1
#
_cell.length_a   1.000
_cell.length_b   1.000
_cell.length_c   1.000
_cell.angle_alpha   90.00
_cell.angle_beta   90.00
_cell.angle_gamma   90.00
#
_symmetry.space_group_name_H-M   'P 1'
#
loop_
_entity.id
_entity.type
_entity.pdbx_description
1 polymer ?
#
loop_
_entity_poly.entity_id
_entity_poly.type
_entity_poly.pdbx_seq_one_letter_code
_entity_poly.pdbx_strand_id
1 'polypeptide(L)'
;MLKFMSETRNFEQFVSHRIGEILEVTEVRDWFWVPTTDNVADDATRGGDDVDFSPTSRWLNGPAFLKADRVNWPKERSLVKVELPMDEMKKTLVGVVTQSERFRYPRPQRFSSWEKALRTSA
;
A
#
# COMPACT_ATOMS: atom_id res chain seq x y z
N MET A 1 16.67 0.26 0.47
CA MET A 1 15.96 0.60 -0.77
C MET A 1 14.48 0.35 -0.52
N LEU A 2 13.74 1.43 -0.24
CA LEU A 2 12.34 1.35 0.17
C LEU A 2 11.49 0.76 -0.96
N LYS A 3 10.64 -0.21 -0.62
CA LYS A 3 9.87 -1.08 -1.53
C LYS A 3 8.75 -0.35 -2.31
N PHE A 4 8.64 0.97 -2.19
CA PHE A 4 7.57 1.79 -2.77
C PHE A 4 7.55 1.80 -4.31
N MET A 5 8.69 1.57 -4.95
CA MET A 5 8.86 1.69 -6.41
C MET A 5 8.15 0.62 -7.24
N SER A 6 8.11 -0.64 -6.79
CA SER A 6 7.51 -1.73 -7.58
C SER A 6 6.00 -1.88 -7.34
N GLU A 7 5.46 -1.22 -6.31
CA GLU A 7 4.14 -1.53 -5.78
C GLU A 7 3.17 -0.33 -5.79
N THR A 8 3.47 0.79 -6.46
CA THR A 8 2.56 1.98 -6.54
C THR A 8 1.13 1.61 -6.90
N ARG A 9 0.95 0.67 -7.84
CA ARG A 9 -0.38 0.16 -8.25
C ARG A 9 -1.12 -0.59 -7.16
N ASN A 10 -0.40 -1.14 -6.19
CA ASN A 10 -0.93 -1.92 -5.08
C ASN A 10 -1.30 -1.07 -3.88
N PHE A 11 -1.06 0.24 -3.87
CA PHE A 11 -1.48 1.12 -2.78
C PHE A 11 -2.86 1.73 -3.03
N GLU A 12 -3.59 2.03 -1.95
CA GLU A 12 -4.84 2.80 -2.00
C GLU A 12 -4.68 4.09 -2.83
N GLN A 13 -5.77 4.56 -3.44
CA GLN A 13 -5.72 5.64 -4.43
C GLN A 13 -5.04 6.90 -3.88
N PHE A 14 -5.32 7.26 -2.63
CA PHE A 14 -4.69 8.40 -1.95
C PHE A 14 -3.16 8.26 -1.86
N VAL A 15 -2.68 7.11 -1.41
CA VAL A 15 -1.24 6.83 -1.25
C VAL A 15 -0.56 6.78 -2.62
N SER A 16 -1.18 6.14 -3.61
CA SER A 16 -0.65 6.09 -4.97
C SER A 16 -0.51 7.47 -5.61
N HIS A 17 -1.50 8.37 -5.43
CA HIS A 17 -1.42 9.73 -5.97
C HIS A 17 -0.29 10.52 -5.31
N ARG A 18 -0.14 10.42 -3.98
CA ARG A 18 0.95 11.09 -3.24
C ARG A 18 2.33 10.62 -3.67
N ILE A 19 2.51 9.31 -3.84
CA ILE A 19 3.78 8.78 -4.36
C ILE A 19 4.05 9.35 -5.77
N GLY A 20 3.02 9.43 -6.61
CA GLY A 20 3.11 10.06 -7.93
C GLY A 20 3.60 11.51 -7.84
N GLU A 21 2.94 12.35 -7.05
CA GLU A 21 3.31 13.76 -6.84
C GLU A 21 4.78 13.92 -6.42
N ILE A 22 5.28 13.08 -5.50
CA ILE A 22 6.66 13.18 -5.02
C ILE A 22 7.65 12.74 -6.11
N LEU A 23 7.32 11.71 -6.89
CA LEU A 23 8.15 11.22 -7.99
C LEU A 23 8.15 12.13 -9.23
N GLU A 24 7.21 13.08 -9.33
CA GLU A 24 7.24 14.13 -10.36
C GLU A 24 8.37 15.15 -10.12
N VAL A 25 8.77 15.36 -8.86
CA VAL A 25 9.73 16.41 -8.47
C VAL A 25 11.02 15.88 -7.86
N THR A 26 11.10 14.57 -7.56
CA THR A 26 12.30 13.94 -7.01
C THR A 26 12.58 12.61 -7.66
N GLU A 27 13.84 12.20 -7.63
CA GLU A 27 14.22 10.85 -8.03
C GLU A 27 14.55 10.00 -6.81
N VAL A 28 14.40 8.68 -6.92
CA VAL A 28 14.70 7.76 -5.81
C VAL A 28 16.15 7.84 -5.33
N ARG A 29 17.08 8.19 -6.22
CA ARG A 29 18.48 8.42 -5.85
C ARG A 29 18.68 9.63 -4.91
N ASP A 30 17.68 10.50 -4.81
CA ASP A 30 17.69 11.65 -3.91
C ASP A 30 17.20 11.30 -2.50
N TRP A 31 16.67 10.08 -2.31
CA TRP A 31 16.05 9.65 -1.07
C TRP A 31 17.05 8.89 -0.20
N PHE A 32 17.34 9.43 0.98
CA PHE A 32 18.27 8.84 1.93
C PHE A 32 17.51 8.35 3.16
N TRP A 33 17.89 7.17 3.63
CA TRP A 33 17.39 6.66 4.90
C TRP A 33 17.95 7.49 6.06
N VAL A 34 17.09 7.81 7.02
CA VAL A 34 17.45 8.52 8.26
C VAL A 34 17.09 7.61 9.45
N PRO A 35 17.99 7.45 10.44
CA PRO A 35 17.66 6.76 11.68
C PRO A 35 16.43 7.37 12.36
N THR A 36 15.57 6.55 12.96
CA THR A 36 14.38 7.02 13.69
C THR A 36 14.70 8.08 14.74
N THR A 37 15.82 7.93 15.46
CA THR A 37 16.27 8.92 16.46
C THR A 37 16.67 10.27 15.87
N ASP A 38 17.03 10.29 14.59
CA ASP A 38 17.47 11.50 13.87
C ASP A 38 16.38 12.02 12.91
N ASN A 39 15.24 11.34 12.81
CA ASN A 39 14.10 11.77 12.02
C ASN A 39 13.33 12.88 12.74
N VAL A 40 13.68 14.12 12.40
CA VAL A 40 13.07 15.32 12.98
C VAL A 40 11.55 15.38 12.77
N ALA A 41 10.99 14.75 11.73
CA ALA A 41 9.54 14.71 11.54
C ALA A 41 8.79 13.96 12.66
N ASP A 42 9.47 13.04 13.36
CA ASP A 42 8.90 12.36 14.53
C ASP A 42 8.69 13.34 15.70
N ASP A 43 9.47 14.43 15.79
CA ASP A 43 9.32 15.43 16.83
C ASP A 43 7.92 16.09 16.77
N ALA A 44 7.37 16.34 15.58
CA ALA A 44 6.02 16.92 15.44
C ALA A 44 4.88 15.89 15.44
N THR A 45 5.15 14.61 15.18
CA THR A 45 4.10 13.59 15.01
C THR A 45 4.02 12.58 16.16
N ARG A 46 5.14 12.38 16.87
CA ARG A 46 5.30 11.46 18.00
C ARG A 46 5.81 12.14 19.27
N GLY A 47 6.42 13.32 19.14
CA GLY A 47 6.91 14.08 20.28
C GLY A 47 5.78 14.47 21.23
N GLY A 48 6.06 14.36 22.53
CA GLY A 48 5.18 14.89 23.58
C GLY A 48 5.37 16.39 23.77
N ASP A 49 4.98 16.91 24.93
CA ASP A 49 5.02 18.34 25.23
C ASP A 49 6.44 18.94 25.30
N ASP A 50 7.49 18.11 25.34
CA ASP A 50 8.90 18.51 25.52
C ASP A 50 9.66 18.77 24.20
N VAL A 51 8.95 18.98 23.09
CA VAL A 51 9.59 19.24 21.80
C VAL A 51 9.98 20.72 21.68
N ASP A 52 11.28 20.95 21.49
CA ASP A 52 11.80 22.29 21.23
C ASP A 52 11.57 22.70 19.76
N PHE A 53 10.83 23.78 19.56
CA PHE A 53 10.62 24.44 18.25
C PHE A 53 11.30 25.81 18.15
N SER A 54 12.18 26.15 19.10
CA SER A 54 12.94 27.40 19.08
C SER A 54 13.83 27.50 17.83
N PRO A 55 14.31 28.71 17.46
CA PRO A 55 15.23 28.89 16.33
C PRO A 55 16.53 28.08 16.43
N THR A 56 16.91 27.61 17.62
CA THR A 56 18.09 26.77 17.86
C THR A 56 17.77 25.26 17.87
N SER A 57 16.49 24.90 17.76
CA SER A 57 16.03 23.50 17.82
C SER A 57 16.53 22.66 16.66
N ARG A 58 16.56 21.33 16.88
CA ARG A 58 16.76 20.34 15.80
C ARG A 58 15.62 20.36 14.77
N TRP A 59 14.41 20.81 15.15
CA TRP A 59 13.28 20.95 14.21
C TRP A 59 13.62 21.89 13.04
N LEU A 60 14.12 23.08 13.36
CA LEU A 60 14.46 24.09 12.37
C LEU A 60 15.85 23.89 11.76
N ASN A 61 16.82 23.39 12.52
CA ASN A 61 18.21 23.29 12.08
C ASN A 61 18.61 21.94 11.49
N GLY A 62 17.73 20.94 11.60
CA GLY A 62 18.01 19.57 11.23
C GLY A 62 19.01 18.85 12.17
N PRO A 63 19.18 17.53 11.98
CA PRO A 63 20.14 16.73 12.73
C PRO A 63 21.59 17.07 12.32
N ALA A 64 22.52 16.87 13.25
CA ALA A 64 23.92 17.27 13.08
C ALA A 64 24.59 16.65 11.84
N PHE A 65 24.20 15.43 11.46
CA PHE A 65 24.82 14.73 10.33
C PHE A 65 24.57 15.42 8.98
N LEU A 66 23.48 16.21 8.83
CA LEU A 66 23.24 16.96 7.59
C LEU A 66 24.28 18.04 7.32
N LYS A 67 24.96 18.51 8.38
CA LYS A 67 26.04 19.49 8.30
C LYS A 67 27.40 18.83 8.02
N ALA A 68 27.48 17.51 8.12
CA ALA A 68 28.67 16.74 7.82
C ALA A 68 28.73 16.35 6.35
N ASP A 69 29.92 15.95 5.91
CA ASP A 69 30.14 15.45 4.55
C ASP A 69 29.27 14.22 4.26
N ARG A 70 28.75 14.10 3.02
CA ARG A 70 27.82 13.01 2.63
C ARG A 70 28.38 11.62 2.87
N VAL A 71 29.70 11.47 2.84
CA VAL A 71 30.41 10.20 3.15
C VAL A 71 30.12 9.70 4.57
N ASN A 72 29.87 10.64 5.49
CA ASN A 72 29.62 10.40 6.91
C ASN A 72 28.12 10.31 7.24
N TRP A 73 27.23 10.43 6.25
CA TRP A 73 25.80 10.31 6.49
C TRP A 73 25.43 8.89 6.93
N PRO A 74 24.35 8.73 7.72
CA PRO A 74 23.85 7.42 8.08
C PRO A 74 23.61 6.56 6.83
N LYS A 75 24.12 5.34 6.86
CA LYS A 75 23.86 4.33 5.83
C LYS A 75 22.79 3.38 6.33
N GLU A 76 21.88 3.00 5.44
CA GLU A 76 20.83 2.03 5.72
C GLU A 76 21.48 0.73 6.23
N ARG A 77 21.23 0.38 7.50
CA ARG A 77 21.66 -0.90 8.05
C ARG A 77 20.75 -1.96 7.45
N SER A 78 21.26 -2.69 6.46
CA SER A 78 20.74 -3.96 5.90
C SER A 78 19.23 -4.15 6.00
N LEU A 79 18.56 -3.94 4.86
CA LEU A 79 17.17 -4.28 4.52
C LEU A 79 16.54 -5.33 5.45
N VAL A 80 16.00 -4.90 6.60
CA VAL A 80 14.93 -5.66 7.23
C VAL A 80 13.81 -5.63 6.20
N LYS A 81 13.30 -6.79 5.78
CA LYS A 81 12.08 -6.85 4.96
C LYS A 81 10.99 -6.18 5.77
N VAL A 82 10.78 -4.89 5.55
CA VAL A 82 9.63 -4.19 6.10
C VAL A 82 8.45 -4.75 5.32
N GLU A 83 7.66 -5.58 5.99
CA GLU A 83 6.32 -5.92 5.53
C GLU A 83 5.56 -4.60 5.45
N LEU A 84 5.12 -4.24 4.23
CA LEU A 84 4.34 -3.04 4.04
C LEU A 84 3.05 -3.18 4.87
N PRO A 85 2.57 -2.11 5.52
CA PRO A 85 1.30 -2.16 6.23
C PRO A 85 0.21 -2.63 5.26
N MET A 86 -0.36 -3.80 5.52
CA MET A 86 -1.40 -4.39 4.65
C MET A 86 -2.60 -3.44 4.48
N ASP A 87 -2.85 -2.57 5.46
CA ASP A 87 -3.96 -1.62 5.44
C ASP A 87 -3.85 -0.53 4.36
N GLU A 88 -2.64 -0.23 3.89
CA GLU A 88 -2.43 0.78 2.83
C GLU A 88 -2.39 0.16 1.43
N MET A 89 -2.41 -1.18 1.35
CA MET A 89 -2.51 -1.90 0.08
C MET A 89 -3.96 -2.07 -0.36
N LYS A 90 -4.22 -1.93 -1.65
CA LYS A 90 -5.50 -2.23 -2.28
C LYS A 90 -5.92 -3.64 -1.91
N LYS A 91 -7.07 -3.75 -1.25
CA LYS A 91 -7.69 -5.05 -0.98
C LYS A 91 -8.11 -5.67 -2.32
N THR A 92 -7.53 -6.81 -2.67
CA THR A 92 -7.94 -7.55 -3.86
C THR A 92 -9.30 -8.18 -3.61
N LEU A 93 -10.36 -7.57 -4.13
CA LEU A 93 -11.70 -8.15 -4.16
C LEU A 93 -11.73 -9.26 -5.21
N VAL A 94 -11.71 -10.51 -4.75
CA VAL A 94 -11.96 -11.67 -5.61
C VAL A 94 -13.47 -11.87 -5.69
N GLY A 95 -14.08 -11.41 -6.79
CA GLY A 95 -15.48 -11.69 -7.08
C GLY A 95 -15.65 -13.14 -7.51
N VAL A 96 -16.20 -13.99 -6.65
CA VAL A 96 -16.62 -15.35 -7.03
C VAL A 96 -17.92 -15.23 -7.81
N VAL A 97 -17.82 -15.28 -9.14
CA VAL A 97 -19.00 -15.42 -10.00
C VAL A 97 -19.39 -16.89 -10.03
N THR A 98 -20.33 -17.28 -9.17
CA THR A 98 -21.02 -18.57 -9.34
C THR A 98 -21.93 -18.46 -10.55
N GLN A 99 -21.49 -18.97 -11.70
CA GLN A 99 -22.45 -19.35 -12.73
C GLN A 99 -23.28 -20.50 -12.16
N SER A 100 -24.49 -20.20 -11.69
CA SER A 100 -25.49 -21.26 -11.65
C SER A 100 -25.71 -21.61 -13.11
N GLU A 101 -25.25 -22.78 -13.55
CA GLU A 101 -25.72 -23.33 -14.80
C GLU A 101 -27.25 -23.39 -14.69
N ARG A 102 -27.94 -22.43 -15.31
CA ARG A 102 -29.37 -22.53 -15.55
C ARG A 102 -29.52 -23.60 -16.61
N PHE A 103 -29.33 -24.86 -16.22
CA PHE A 103 -29.85 -25.97 -17.00
C PHE A 103 -31.33 -25.65 -17.19
N ARG A 104 -31.70 -25.33 -18.44
CA ARG A 104 -33.07 -25.17 -18.87
C ARG A 104 -33.68 -26.58 -18.90
N TYR A 105 -33.90 -27.15 -17.73
CA TYR A 105 -34.70 -28.36 -17.63
C TYR A 105 -36.11 -28.03 -18.11
N PRO A 106 -36.69 -28.84 -18.99
CA PRO A 106 -38.09 -28.73 -19.34
C PRO A 106 -38.92 -28.70 -18.05
N ARG A 107 -39.75 -27.66 -17.85
CA ARG A 107 -40.56 -27.55 -16.64
C ARG A 107 -41.46 -28.78 -16.52
N PRO A 108 -41.37 -29.57 -15.43
CA PRO A 108 -42.14 -30.81 -15.27
C PRO A 108 -43.66 -30.58 -15.41
N GLN A 109 -44.14 -29.40 -15.02
CA GLN A 109 -45.53 -28.98 -15.11
C GLN A 109 -46.06 -28.86 -16.55
N ARG A 110 -45.19 -28.91 -17.57
CA ARG A 110 -45.59 -28.93 -18.98
C ARG A 110 -46.02 -30.32 -19.46
N PHE A 111 -45.77 -31.37 -18.68
CA PHE A 111 -46.07 -32.74 -19.09
C PHE A 111 -47.22 -33.30 -18.26
N SER A 112 -48.19 -33.90 -18.94
CA SER A 112 -49.33 -34.56 -18.29
C SER A 112 -48.98 -35.94 -17.72
N SER A 113 -47.80 -36.49 -18.03
CA SER A 113 -47.30 -37.75 -17.48
C SER A 113 -45.78 -37.82 -17.53
N TRP A 114 -45.20 -38.60 -16.62
CA TRP A 114 -43.74 -38.83 -16.53
C TRP A 114 -43.15 -39.44 -17.80
N GLU A 115 -43.88 -40.36 -18.44
CA GLU A 115 -43.46 -40.98 -19.71
C GLU A 115 -43.33 -39.97 -20.86
N LYS A 116 -44.20 -38.94 -20.91
CA LYS A 116 -44.10 -37.87 -21.91
C LYS A 116 -42.88 -36.97 -21.66
N ALA A 117 -42.53 -36.74 -20.40
CA ALA A 117 -41.33 -35.98 -20.05
C ALA A 117 -40.07 -36.71 -20.54
N LEU A 118 -39.96 -38.02 -20.27
CA LEU A 118 -38.82 -38.87 -20.67
C LEU A 118 -38.57 -38.90 -22.19
N ARG A 119 -39.63 -38.93 -23.01
CA ARG A 119 -39.49 -38.93 -24.48
C ARG A 119 -38.99 -37.60 -25.03
N THR A 120 -39.17 -36.50 -24.29
CA THR A 120 -38.90 -35.14 -24.76
C THR A 120 -37.54 -34.62 -24.28
N SER A 121 -36.90 -35.32 -23.33
CA SER A 121 -35.63 -34.95 -22.71
C SER A 121 -34.39 -35.65 -23.32
N ALA A 122 -34.52 -36.30 -24.49
CA ALA A 122 -33.44 -36.95 -25.22
C ALA A 122 -32.96 -36.10 -26.41
#